data_AF-A0A8J8JIX8-F1
#
_entry.id   AF-A0A8J8JIX8-F1
#
_cell.length_a   1.000
_cell.length_b   1.000
_cell.length_c   1.000
_cell.angle_alpha   90.00
_cell.angle_beta   90.00
_cell.angle_gamma   90.00
#
_symmetry.space_group_name_H-M   'P 1'
#
loop_
_entity.id
_entity.type
_entity.pdbx_description
1 polymer ?
#
loop_
_entity_poly.entity_id
_entity_poly.type
_entity_poly.pdbx_seq_one_letter_code
_entity_poly.pdbx_strand_id
1 'polypeptide(L)'
;MEVKAWHFVEFGEFPVEEIDVDEVKDNALALLRRAKVERYETPHGTVLKLMDSYGNYIGKVVGGCSLDKLTIGSAYQTPFGIKVTLDCGETIVGWLYLEG
;
A
#
# COMPACT_ATOMS: atom_id res chain seq x y z
N MET A 1 25.77 5.62 -2.70
CA MET A 1 24.62 5.42 -1.79
C MET A 1 23.82 4.30 -2.41
N GLU A 2 23.84 3.10 -1.81
CA GLU A 2 23.09 1.95 -2.35
C GLU A 2 21.60 2.20 -2.15
N VAL A 3 20.88 2.43 -3.24
CA VAL A 3 19.42 2.45 -3.24
C VAL A 3 18.97 1.01 -3.01
N LYS A 4 18.64 0.67 -1.77
CA LYS A 4 17.93 -0.58 -1.46
C LYS A 4 16.51 -0.43 -2.00
N ALA A 5 16.35 -0.67 -3.29
CA ALA A 5 15.05 -0.83 -3.91
C ALA A 5 14.45 -2.14 -3.37
N TRP A 6 13.66 -2.02 -2.30
CA TRP A 6 12.76 -3.08 -1.89
C TRP A 6 11.79 -3.29 -3.06
N HIS A 7 11.94 -4.43 -3.75
CA HIS A 7 11.13 -4.77 -4.91
C HIS A 7 9.68 -5.00 -4.45
N PHE A 8 8.85 -3.94 -4.51
CA PHE A 8 7.40 -4.01 -4.34
C PHE A 8 6.66 -4.12 -5.68
N VAL A 9 7.28 -4.76 -6.65
CA VAL A 9 6.64 -5.17 -7.90
C VAL A 9 5.99 -6.52 -7.64
N GLU A 10 4.67 -6.54 -7.43
CA GLU A 10 3.94 -7.78 -7.71
C GLU A 10 4.08 -8.01 -9.22
N PHE A 11 4.50 -9.21 -9.61
CA PHE A 11 4.97 -9.57 -10.96
C PHE A 11 4.36 -8.73 -12.10
N GLY A 12 5.18 -7.87 -12.74
CA GLY A 12 4.82 -7.15 -13.97
C GLY A 12 4.38 -5.68 -13.81
N GLU A 13 4.26 -5.17 -12.58
CA GLU A 13 3.91 -3.77 -12.33
C GLU A 13 5.14 -2.86 -12.32
N PHE A 14 5.59 -2.44 -13.49
CA PHE A 14 6.61 -1.39 -13.57
C PHE A 14 5.94 -0.02 -13.38
N PRO A 15 6.41 0.81 -12.45
CA PRO A 15 5.91 2.17 -12.30
C PRO A 15 6.16 2.93 -13.60
N VAL A 16 5.09 3.51 -14.14
CA VAL A 16 5.13 4.34 -15.35
C VAL A 16 5.74 5.70 -15.02
N GLU A 17 5.36 6.26 -13.86
CA GLU A 17 5.79 7.56 -13.37
C GLU A 17 5.69 7.61 -11.84
N GLU A 18 6.58 8.35 -11.19
CA GLU A 18 6.48 8.67 -9.76
C GLU A 18 5.57 9.89 -9.58
N ILE A 19 4.63 9.81 -8.64
CA ILE A 19 3.65 10.84 -8.35
C ILE A 19 4.02 11.51 -7.02
N ASP A 20 3.80 12.82 -6.92
CA ASP A 20 3.94 13.52 -5.65
C ASP A 20 2.94 12.95 -4.63
N VAL A 21 3.47 12.48 -3.50
CA VAL A 21 2.67 11.91 -2.41
C VAL A 21 1.61 12.91 -1.94
N ASP A 22 1.92 14.20 -1.89
CA ASP A 22 0.98 15.21 -1.40
C ASP A 22 -0.27 15.33 -2.28
N GLU A 23 -0.22 14.93 -3.55
CA GLU A 23 -1.39 14.92 -4.45
C GLU A 23 -2.39 13.80 -4.11
N VAL A 24 -1.92 12.70 -3.54
CA VAL A 24 -2.72 11.46 -3.39
C VAL A 24 -2.89 11.00 -1.95
N LYS A 25 -2.12 11.56 -1.02
CA LYS A 25 -2.03 11.14 0.38
C LYS A 25 -3.38 11.11 1.09
N ASP A 26 -4.15 12.19 1.00
CA ASP A 26 -5.43 12.28 1.70
C ASP A 26 -6.45 11.28 1.17
N ASN A 27 -6.48 11.06 -0.15
CA ASN A 27 -7.32 10.06 -0.80
C ASN A 27 -6.91 8.64 -0.37
N ALA A 28 -5.61 8.35 -0.33
CA ALA A 28 -5.09 7.07 0.11
C ALA A 28 -5.42 6.77 1.57
N LEU A 29 -5.24 7.75 2.47
CA LEU A 29 -5.57 7.59 3.89
C LEU A 29 -7.08 7.47 4.11
N ALA A 30 -7.90 8.21 3.36
CA ALA A 30 -9.35 8.08 3.39
C ALA A 30 -9.80 6.68 2.92
N LEU A 31 -9.21 6.16 1.84
CA LEU A 31 -9.45 4.81 1.34
C LEU A 31 -9.03 3.75 2.36
N LEU A 32 -7.85 3.89 2.97
CA LEU A 32 -7.36 2.98 3.99
C LEU A 32 -8.31 2.89 5.19
N ARG A 33 -8.85 4.02 5.65
CA ARG A 33 -9.80 4.07 6.79
C ARG A 33 -11.13 3.39 6.51
N ARG A 34 -11.58 3.37 5.25
CA ARG A 34 -12.83 2.70 4.84
C ARG A 34 -12.62 1.25 4.40
N ALA A 35 -11.37 0.80 4.29
CA ALA A 35 -11.05 -0.53 3.79
C ALA A 35 -11.57 -1.61 4.76
N LYS A 36 -12.19 -2.65 4.20
CA LYS A 36 -12.46 -3.89 4.92
C LYS A 36 -11.15 -4.67 5.07
N VAL A 37 -10.92 -5.20 6.25
CA VAL A 37 -9.66 -5.88 6.60
C VAL A 37 -9.92 -7.35 6.89
N GLU A 38 -9.27 -8.22 6.13
CA GLU A 38 -9.19 -9.64 6.44
C GLU A 38 -7.79 -9.95 6.98
N ARG A 39 -7.74 -10.61 8.14
CA ARG A 39 -6.49 -10.94 8.83
C ARG A 39 -6.14 -12.41 8.63
N TYR A 40 -4.89 -12.65 8.26
CA TYR A 40 -4.32 -13.98 8.07
C TYR A 40 -3.05 -14.10 8.92
N GLU A 41 -2.92 -15.20 9.64
CA GLU A 41 -1.68 -15.55 10.34
C GLU A 41 -0.90 -16.55 9.49
N THR A 42 0.37 -16.24 9.22
CA THR A 42 1.27 -17.12 8.46
C THR A 42 2.49 -17.45 9.31
N PRO A 43 3.26 -18.51 8.98
CA PRO A 43 4.55 -18.77 9.62
C PRO A 43 5.54 -17.60 9.53
N HIS A 44 5.33 -16.66 8.60
CA HIS A 44 6.17 -15.49 8.35
C HIS A 44 5.61 -14.19 8.97
N GLY A 45 4.49 -14.28 9.70
CA GLY A 45 3.84 -13.15 10.37
C GLY A 45 2.40 -12.90 9.92
N THR A 46 1.82 -11.83 10.45
CA THR A 46 0.45 -11.40 10.15
C THR A 46 0.38 -10.69 8.79
N VAL A 47 -0.64 -11.02 8.01
CA VAL A 47 -0.99 -10.32 6.77
C VAL A 47 -2.41 -9.77 6.90
N LEU A 48 -2.57 -8.49 6.61
CA LEU A 48 -3.85 -7.80 6.51
C LEU A 48 -4.15 -7.56 5.04
N LYS A 49 -5.17 -8.22 4.52
CA LYS A 49 -5.70 -8.01 3.17
C LYS A 49 -6.70 -6.85 3.24
N LEU A 50 -6.46 -5.82 2.43
CA LEU A 50 -7.31 -4.64 2.33
C LEU A 50 -8.26 -4.77 1.14
N MET A 51 -9.53 -4.52 1.37
CA MET A 51 -10.57 -4.57 0.34
C MET A 51 -11.45 -3.32 0.39
N ASP A 52 -12.00 -2.94 -0.75
CA ASP A 52 -12.96 -1.85 -0.82
C ASP A 52 -14.36 -2.27 -0.29
N SER A 53 -15.34 -1.38 -0.42
CA SER A 53 -16.72 -1.65 -0.02
C SER A 53 -17.38 -2.79 -0.82
N TYR A 54 -16.95 -3.00 -2.06
CA TYR A 54 -17.45 -3.99 -3.00
C TYR A 54 -16.76 -5.36 -2.86
N GLY A 55 -15.68 -5.44 -2.07
CA GLY A 55 -14.90 -6.66 -1.85
C GLY A 55 -13.73 -6.83 -2.81
N ASN A 56 -13.40 -5.81 -3.62
CA ASN A 56 -12.23 -5.84 -4.48
C ASN A 56 -10.96 -5.73 -3.65
N TYR A 57 -9.94 -6.49 -4.02
CA TYR A 57 -8.63 -6.41 -3.38
C TYR A 57 -7.91 -5.14 -3.83
N ILE A 58 -7.60 -4.26 -2.87
CA ILE A 58 -7.00 -2.96 -3.13
C ILE A 58 -5.62 -2.81 -2.49
N GLY A 59 -5.18 -3.75 -1.67
CA GLY A 59 -3.90 -3.60 -0.97
C GLY A 59 -3.65 -4.61 0.11
N LYS A 60 -2.46 -4.56 0.67
CA LYS A 60 -2.10 -5.38 1.83
C LYS A 60 -1.16 -4.65 2.76
N VAL A 61 -1.20 -5.04 4.03
CA VAL A 61 -0.21 -4.69 5.05
C VAL A 61 0.34 -5.98 5.62
N VAL A 62 1.65 -6.05 5.81
CA VAL A 62 2.34 -7.16 6.44
C VAL A 62 2.99 -6.71 7.74
N GLY A 63 3.01 -7.60 8.73
CA GLY A 63 3.52 -7.31 10.06
C GLY A 63 2.46 -6.78 11.02
N GLY A 64 2.92 -6.33 12.19
CA GLY A 64 2.06 -5.97 13.32
C GLY A 64 1.74 -4.48 13.46
N CYS A 65 2.03 -3.66 12.44
CA CYS A 65 1.74 -2.23 12.52
C CYS A 65 0.23 -1.98 12.48
N SER A 66 -0.26 -1.13 13.38
CA SER A 66 -1.67 -0.76 13.42
C SER A 66 -2.00 0.19 12.27
N LEU A 67 -3.16 0.02 11.63
CA LEU A 67 -3.54 0.77 10.43
C LEU A 67 -3.61 2.29 10.67
N ASP A 68 -3.94 2.73 11.89
CA ASP A 68 -3.98 4.14 12.29
C ASP A 68 -2.60 4.82 12.33
N LYS A 69 -1.52 4.03 12.36
CA LYS A 69 -0.13 4.52 12.38
C LYS A 69 0.50 4.57 10.99
N LEU A 70 -0.21 4.10 9.96
CA LEU A 70 0.34 4.03 8.62
C LEU A 70 0.37 5.41 7.97
N THR A 71 1.47 5.69 7.28
CA THR A 71 1.66 6.86 6.43
C THR A 71 1.84 6.43 4.98
N ILE A 72 1.72 7.39 4.06
CA ILE A 72 2.02 7.17 2.64
C ILE A 72 3.48 7.55 2.41
N GLY A 73 4.30 6.61 1.95
CA GLY A 73 5.73 6.82 1.73
C GLY A 73 6.09 7.27 0.31
N SER A 74 5.52 6.59 -0.68
CA SER A 74 5.75 6.89 -2.10
C SER A 74 4.50 6.58 -2.92
N ALA A 75 4.36 7.21 -4.09
CA ALA A 75 3.24 7.02 -5.00
C ALA A 75 3.72 6.84 -6.44
N TYR A 76 3.08 5.95 -7.18
CA TYR A 76 3.47 5.60 -8.55
C TYR A 76 2.24 5.39 -9.43
N GLN A 77 2.25 5.96 -10.63
CA GLN A 77 1.30 5.58 -11.67
C GLN A 77 1.66 4.18 -12.19
N THR A 78 0.69 3.28 -12.23
CA THR A 78 0.80 1.97 -12.88
C THR A 78 -0.30 1.83 -13.93
N PRO A 79 -0.25 0.80 -14.81
CA PRO A 79 -1.36 0.51 -15.72
C PRO A 79 -2.69 0.17 -15.00
N PHE A 80 -2.66 -0.11 -13.70
CA PHE A 80 -3.82 -0.52 -12.90
C PHE A 80 -4.36 0.60 -11.99
N GLY A 81 -3.74 1.77 -12.00
CA GLY A 81 -4.09 2.91 -11.14
C GLY A 81 -2.87 3.45 -10.41
N ILE A 82 -3.11 4.24 -9.36
CA ILE A 82 -2.03 4.80 -8.55
C ILE A 82 -1.72 3.85 -7.40
N LYS A 83 -0.50 3.31 -7.38
CA LYS A 83 0.01 2.48 -6.29
C LYS A 83 0.74 3.35 -5.28
N VAL A 84 0.36 3.26 -4.02
CA VAL A 84 1.05 3.93 -2.92
C VAL A 84 1.66 2.94 -1.94
N THR A 85 2.80 3.26 -1.36
CA THR A 85 3.39 2.47 -0.26
C THR A 85 2.73 2.83 1.07
N LEU A 86 2.58 1.83 1.93
CA LEU A 86 2.12 2.00 3.31
C LEU A 86 3.31 1.81 4.23
N ASP A 87 3.64 2.85 4.97
CA ASP A 87 4.84 2.94 5.78
C ASP A 87 4.48 2.98 7.26
N CYS A 88 5.29 2.32 8.08
CA CYS A 88 5.21 2.34 9.53
C CYS A 88 6.53 2.88 10.08
N GLY A 89 6.60 4.19 10.31
CA GLY A 89 7.86 4.88 10.54
C GLY A 89 8.72 4.85 9.28
N GLU A 90 9.95 4.35 9.38
CA GLU A 90 10.90 4.26 8.26
C GLU A 90 10.78 2.94 7.47
N THR A 91 9.83 2.08 7.81
CA THR A 91 9.68 0.75 7.19
C THR A 91 8.44 0.68 6.31
N ILE A 92 8.62 0.31 5.05
CA ILE A 92 7.52 -0.02 4.16
C ILE A 92 6.94 -1.37 4.58
N VAL A 93 5.66 -1.38 4.93
CA VAL A 93 4.94 -2.55 5.44
C VAL A 93 3.79 -2.97 4.53
N GLY A 94 3.56 -2.28 3.42
CA GLY A 94 2.44 -2.61 2.56
C GLY A 94 2.29 -1.69 1.37
N TRP A 95 1.17 -1.84 0.70
CA TRP A 95 0.78 -0.99 -0.42
C TRP A 95 -0.74 -0.92 -0.56
N LEU A 96 -1.21 0.11 -1.25
CA LEU A 96 -2.62 0.38 -1.54
C LEU A 96 -2.76 0.90 -2.98
N TYR A 97 -3.81 0.48 -3.67
CA TYR A 97 -4.22 1.02 -4.97
C TYR A 97 -5.33 2.04 -4.79
N LEU A 98 -5.16 3.19 -5.44
CA LEU A 98 -6.22 4.17 -5.65
C LEU A 98 -6.83 3.91 -7.04
N GLU A 99 -8.16 4.02 -7.12
CA GLU A 99 -8.84 4.13 -8.41
C GLU A 99 -8.35 5.41 -9.12
N GLY A 100 -8.00 5.27 -10.40
CA GLY A 100 -7.66 6.40 -11.27
C GLY A 100 -8.89 7.06 -11.89
#